data_AF-A0A496QXX0-F1
#
_entry.id   AF-A0A496QXX0-F1
#
_cell.length_a   1.000
_cell.length_b   1.000
_cell.length_c   1.000
_cell.angle_alpha   90.00
_cell.angle_beta   90.00
_cell.angle_gamma   90.00
#
_symmetry.space_group_name_H-M   'P 1'
#
loop_
_entity.id
_entity.type
_entity.pdbx_description
1 polymer ?
#
loop_
_entity_poly.entity_id
_entity_poly.type
_entity_poly.pdbx_seq_one_letter_code
_entity_poly.pdbx_strand_id
1 'polypeptide(L)'
;MTIESTVFDSILKTVQLYHDEHVNQDAGKLKKAFHPKSRIVGYFEGEAVFDDRDPYVDVISGITSEGKREDQDIKIISVDMTETTAVVKI
;
A
#
# COMPACT_ATOMS: atom_id res chain seq x y z
N MET A 1 19.17 -19.82 3.27
CA MET A 1 18.32 -18.65 2.99
C MET A 1 19.17 -17.68 2.18
N THR A 2 18.81 -17.42 0.93
CA THR A 2 19.58 -16.52 0.05
C THR A 2 19.13 -15.07 0.30
N ILE A 3 19.97 -14.10 -0.03
CA ILE A 3 19.63 -12.67 0.11
C ILE A 3 18.34 -12.35 -0.66
N GLU A 4 18.15 -12.96 -1.82
CA GLU A 4 16.93 -12.83 -2.63
C GLU A 4 15.67 -13.30 -1.91
N SER A 5 15.72 -14.42 -1.18
CA SER A 5 14.57 -14.90 -0.39
C SER A 5 14.18 -13.92 0.72
N THR A 6 15.16 -13.29 1.37
CA THR A 6 14.91 -12.33 2.45
C THR A 6 14.33 -11.01 1.93
N VAL A 7 14.80 -10.53 0.77
CA VAL A 7 14.29 -9.31 0.14
C VAL A 7 12.86 -9.52 -0.36
N PHE A 8 12.58 -10.67 -0.99
CA PHE A 8 11.24 -11.03 -1.42
C PHE A 8 10.26 -11.06 -0.25
N ASP A 9 10.62 -11.69 0.87
CA ASP A 9 9.80 -11.70 2.08
C ASP A 9 9.53 -10.29 2.62
N SER A 10 10.51 -9.38 2.55
CA SER A 10 10.32 -7.97 2.94
C SER A 10 9.32 -7.25 2.04
N ILE A 11 9.36 -7.47 0.72
CA ILE A 11 8.40 -6.89 -0.23
C ILE A 11 6.99 -7.39 0.08
N LEU A 12 6.82 -8.70 0.30
CA LEU A 12 5.52 -9.28 0.65
C LEU A 12 4.96 -8.68 1.94
N LYS A 13 5.80 -8.52 2.97
CA LYS A 13 5.41 -7.89 4.24
C LYS A 13 4.99 -6.43 4.06
N THR A 14 5.65 -5.67 3.19
CA THR A 14 5.24 -4.28 2.90
C THR A 14 3.89 -4.23 2.20
N VAL A 15 3.62 -5.11 1.25
CA VAL A 15 2.32 -5.20 0.57
C VAL A 15 1.21 -5.61 1.55
N GLN A 16 1.49 -6.58 2.41
CA GLN A 16 0.54 -6.99 3.45
C GLN A 16 0.24 -5.85 4.42
N LEU A 17 1.27 -5.12 4.87
CA LEU A 17 1.08 -3.94 5.72
C LEU A 17 0.27 -2.84 5.03
N TYR A 18 0.48 -2.64 3.72
CA TYR A 18 -0.36 -1.73 2.95
C TYR A 18 -1.83 -2.18 3.00
N HIS A 19 -2.12 -3.46 2.73
CA HIS A 19 -3.49 -3.99 2.76
C HIS A 19 -4.13 -3.91 4.14
N ASP A 20 -3.49 -4.52 5.14
CA ASP A 20 -4.01 -4.67 6.50
C ASP A 20 -4.39 -3.32 7.08
N GLU A 21 -3.54 -2.30 6.90
CA GLU A 21 -3.77 -1.01 7.53
C GLU A 21 -4.73 -0.11 6.73
N HIS A 22 -4.98 -0.42 5.45
CA HIS A 22 -6.15 0.12 4.73
C HIS A 22 -7.46 -0.46 5.27
N VAL A 23 -7.49 -1.77 5.57
CA VAL A 23 -8.66 -2.46 6.12
C VAL A 23 -8.93 -2.03 7.56
N ASN A 24 -7.88 -1.96 8.38
CA ASN A 24 -7.94 -1.58 9.79
C ASN A 24 -8.05 -0.06 10.01
N GLN A 25 -7.85 0.74 8.95
CA GLN A 25 -7.88 2.21 9.00
C GLN A 25 -6.84 2.81 9.97
N ASP A 26 -5.72 2.13 10.16
CA ASP A 26 -4.63 2.58 11.04
C ASP A 26 -3.65 3.43 10.23
N ALA A 27 -3.95 4.72 10.11
CA ALA A 27 -3.09 5.68 9.41
C ALA A 27 -1.64 5.71 9.93
N GLY A 28 -1.45 5.49 11.24
CA GLY A 28 -0.12 5.51 11.85
C GLY A 28 0.75 4.35 11.35
N LYS A 29 0.19 3.15 11.25
CA LYS A 29 0.89 2.00 10.68
C LYS A 29 0.94 2.02 9.17
N LEU A 30 -0.11 2.51 8.50
CA LEU A 30 -0.14 2.61 7.04
C LEU A 30 1.00 3.49 6.50
N LYS A 31 1.35 4.58 7.20
CA LYS A 31 2.49 5.46 6.86
C LYS A 31 3.82 4.70 6.75
N LYS A 32 3.97 3.54 7.40
CA LYS A 32 5.19 2.72 7.35
C LYS A 32 5.34 1.91 6.05
N ALA A 33 4.26 1.71 5.30
CA ALA A 33 4.31 1.07 3.99
C ALA A 33 4.87 2.01 2.89
N PHE A 34 4.96 3.31 3.18
CA PHE A 34 5.35 4.33 2.22
C PHE A 34 6.61 5.09 2.64
N HIS A 35 7.46 5.39 1.67
CA HIS A 35 8.51 6.40 1.86
C HIS A 35 7.86 7.78 2.12
N PRO A 36 8.46 8.67 2.95
CA PRO A 36 7.88 10.00 3.25
C PRO A 36 7.62 10.92 2.04
N LYS A 37 8.29 10.65 0.92
CA LYS A 37 8.12 11.37 -0.35
C LYS A 37 7.30 10.61 -1.39
N SER A 38 6.58 9.57 -0.98
CA SER A 38 5.75 8.79 -1.91
C SER A 38 4.59 9.63 -2.45
N ARG A 39 4.21 9.35 -3.70
CA ARG A 39 3.07 9.95 -4.37
C ARG A 39 2.04 8.87 -4.67
N ILE A 40 0.78 9.20 -4.46
CA ILE A 40 -0.35 8.36 -4.85
C ILE A 40 -0.96 9.00 -6.09
N VAL A 41 -1.02 8.24 -7.16
CA VAL A 41 -1.47 8.73 -8.46
C VAL A 41 -2.57 7.83 -8.98
N GLY A 42 -3.66 8.43 -9.42
CA GLY A 42 -4.82 7.70 -9.94
C GLY A 42 -5.87 8.62 -10.51
N TYR A 43 -7.07 8.08 -10.67
CA TYR A 43 -8.25 8.85 -11.04
C TYR A 43 -9.28 8.72 -9.92
N PHE A 44 -9.84 9.85 -9.51
CA PHE A 44 -10.94 9.92 -8.53
C PHE A 44 -11.99 10.88 -9.07
N GLU A 45 -13.26 10.45 -9.08
CA GLU A 45 -14.39 11.23 -9.63
C GLU A 45 -14.18 11.74 -11.06
N GLY A 46 -13.42 11.01 -11.88
CA GLY A 46 -13.14 11.35 -13.28
C GLY A 46 -11.93 12.28 -13.47
N GLU A 47 -11.33 12.77 -12.40
CA GLU A 47 -10.18 13.67 -12.44
C GLU A 47 -8.88 12.95 -12.05
N ALA A 48 -7.77 13.37 -12.66
CA ALA A 48 -6.46 12.86 -12.31
C ALA A 48 -6.03 13.43 -10.95
N VAL A 49 -5.71 12.53 -10.01
CA VAL A 49 -5.28 12.89 -8.66
C VAL A 49 -3.81 12.55 -8.47
N PHE A 50 -3.11 13.47 -7.81
CA PHE A 50 -1.70 13.33 -7.45
C PHE A 50 -1.49 13.78 -6.01
N ASP A 51 -1.65 12.84 -5.08
CA ASP A 51 -1.57 13.11 -3.65
C ASP A 51 -0.18 12.81 -3.10
N ASP A 52 0.20 13.61 -2.10
CA ASP A 52 1.29 13.24 -1.19
C ASP A 52 0.82 12.17 -0.20
N ARG A 53 1.77 11.39 0.34
CA ARG A 53 1.49 10.33 1.31
C ARG A 53 0.59 10.79 2.47
N ASP A 54 0.93 11.89 3.13
CA ASP A 54 0.26 12.28 4.38
C ASP A 54 -1.20 12.68 4.16
N PRO A 55 -1.54 13.58 3.21
CA PRO A 55 -2.93 13.85 2.85
C PRO A 55 -3.73 12.59 2.50
N TYR A 56 -3.15 11.69 1.69
CA TYR A 56 -3.80 10.44 1.31
C TYR A 56 -4.13 9.55 2.51
N VAL A 57 -3.15 9.34 3.41
CA VAL A 57 -3.33 8.49 4.58
C VAL A 57 -4.31 9.12 5.58
N ASP A 58 -4.30 10.44 5.72
CA ASP A 58 -5.22 11.14 6.61
C ASP A 58 -6.68 11.00 6.11
N VAL A 59 -6.91 11.02 4.79
CA VAL A 59 -8.23 10.72 4.19
C VAL A 59 -8.70 9.32 4.57
N ILE A 60 -7.85 8.30 4.50
CA ILE A 60 -8.21 6.91 4.84
C ILE A 60 -8.69 6.79 6.29
N SER A 61 -8.08 7.52 7.22
CA SER A 61 -8.51 7.53 8.63
C SER A 61 -9.87 8.22 8.86
N GLY A 62 -10.26 9.12 7.95
CA GLY A 62 -11.52 9.86 8.03
C GLY A 62 -12.71 9.13 7.38
N ILE A 63 -12.47 8.06 6.63
CA ILE A 63 -13.52 7.24 6.03
C ILE A 63 -14.10 6.35 7.13
N THR A 64 -15.18 6.76 7.78
CA THR A 64 -15.91 5.87 8.69
C THR A 64 -16.59 4.79 7.86
N SER A 65 -16.09 3.54 7.92
CA SER A 65 -16.74 2.43 7.22
C SER A 65 -18.02 2.05 7.96
N GLU A 66 -19.17 2.63 7.57
CA GLU A 66 -20.46 2.02 7.83
C GLU A 66 -20.52 0.70 7.05
N GLY A 67 -20.14 -0.38 7.73
CA GLY A 67 -19.97 -1.70 7.14
C GLY A 67 -18.50 -2.06 7.01
N LYS A 68 -18.10 -3.15 7.67
CA LYS A 68 -16.82 -3.82 7.39
C LYS A 68 -16.70 -3.90 5.87
N ARG A 69 -15.72 -3.23 5.27
CA ARG A 69 -15.32 -3.53 3.89
C ARG A 69 -15.12 -5.04 3.88
N GLU A 70 -15.89 -5.75 3.04
CA GLU A 70 -15.66 -7.17 2.82
C GLU A 70 -14.15 -7.36 2.61
N ASP A 71 -13.59 -8.37 3.24
CA ASP A 71 -12.18 -8.71 3.16
C ASP A 71 -11.85 -8.93 1.69
N GLN A 72 -11.42 -7.86 1.00
CA GLN A 72 -11.05 -7.94 -0.39
C GLN A 72 -9.66 -8.54 -0.37
N ASP A 73 -9.60 -9.85 -0.64
CA ASP A 73 -8.36 -10.58 -0.80
C ASP A 73 -7.50 -9.87 -1.84
N ILE A 74 -6.47 -9.17 -1.38
CA ILE A 74 -5.46 -8.61 -2.26
C ILE A 74 -4.57 -9.75 -2.73
N LYS A 75 -4.36 -9.85 -4.05
CA LYS A 75 -3.55 -10.91 -4.65
C LYS A 75 -2.38 -10.32 -5.42
N ILE A 76 -1.16 -10.67 -5.04
CA ILE A 76 0.01 -10.31 -5.83
C ILE A 76 -0.02 -11.06 -7.17
N ILE A 77 -0.10 -10.30 -8.25
CA ILE A 77 -0.13 -10.79 -9.63
C ILE A 77 1.30 -11.03 -10.14
N SER A 78 2.21 -10.10 -9.86
CA SER A 78 3.62 -10.20 -10.26
C SER A 78 4.52 -9.35 -9.39
N VAL A 79 5.77 -9.79 -9.25
CA VAL A 79 6.87 -9.03 -8.64
C VAL A 79 8.02 -9.05 -9.63
N ASP A 80 8.41 -7.86 -10.09
CA ASP A 80 9.60 -7.66 -10.91
C ASP A 80 10.67 -6.97 -10.04
N MET A 81 11.88 -7.51 -10.01
CA MET A 81 12.95 -7.08 -9.12
C MET A 81 14.25 -6.91 -9.87
N THR A 82 14.92 -5.78 -9.63
CA THR A 82 16.28 -5.52 -10.10
C THR A 82 17.07 -4.86 -8.98
N GLU A 83 18.07 -5.58 -8.46
CA GLU A 83 18.94 -5.13 -7.36
C GLU A 83 18.17 -4.60 -6.14
N THR A 84 18.04 -3.27 -6.04
CA THR A 84 17.42 -2.56 -4.91
C THR A 84 16.01 -2.06 -5.20
N THR A 85 15.49 -2.32 -6.40
CA THR A 85 14.18 -1.85 -6.86
C THR A 85 13.25 -3.03 -7.13
N ALA A 86 11.99 -2.88 -6.74
CA ALA A 86 10.93 -3.83 -7.04
C ALA A 86 9.68 -3.11 -7.53
N VAL A 87 8.99 -3.70 -8.50
CA VAL A 87 7.66 -3.30 -8.94
C VAL A 87 6.71 -4.43 -8.61
N VAL A 88 5.69 -4.13 -7.81
CA VAL A 88 4.66 -5.09 -7.42
C VAL A 88 3.37 -4.74 -8.13
N LYS A 89 2.79 -5.73 -8.79
CA LYS A 89 1.41 -5.66 -9.28
C LYS A 89 0.53 -6.47 -8.34
N ILE A 90 -0.50 -5.80 -7.82
CA ILE A 90 -1.55 -6.35 -6.97
C ILE A 90 -2.88 -6.35 -7.70
#